data_AF-A0A7W7XEE5-F1
#
_entry.id   AF-A0A7W7XEE5-F1
#
_cell.length_a   1.000
_cell.length_b   1.000
_cell.length_c   1.000
_cell.angle_alpha   90.00
_cell.angle_beta   90.00
_cell.angle_gamma   90.00
#
_symmetry.space_group_name_H-M   'P 1'
#
loop_
_entity.id
_entity.type
_entity.pdbx_description
1 polymer ?
#
loop_
_entity_poly.entity_id
_entity_poly.type
_entity_poly.pdbx_seq_one_letter_code
_entity_poly.pdbx_strand_id
1 'polypeptide(L)'
;MTYNLLTVGAVSPETMGVALAGSLGIAGGDVEVADPDGDPDLRNWDAPVSCEHRAVHGDIAWSLDIYVQDEAADQPLESEIAAAFAKAATTTVLYPAAEALPSAYWAVTPDGLLTRARLELSDDEPPLYEVTAVEAPVPQLPRAIVTRFAEIVREQKPDTPVAEAFATSVEQVREAASGLARLAWDADTGSPVWSAKGNLVVWERAVRQLESGWAPSGWYPADLYRERLEARDELAGIGVRLPREVTELLDEALEELDSRFAAATAEDPSGSLRRELTGATEQTSVGWWWHRRPDPTPWEQD
;
A
#
# COMPACT_ATOMS: atom_id res chain seq x y z
N MET A 1 -5.81 -18.59 -11.03
CA MET A 1 -5.10 -17.40 -10.47
C MET A 1 -3.71 -17.26 -11.10
N THR A 2 -3.16 -16.04 -11.16
CA THR A 2 -1.84 -15.77 -11.74
C THR A 2 -0.96 -15.06 -10.71
N TYR A 3 0.30 -15.49 -10.60
CA TYR A 3 1.34 -14.84 -9.78
C TYR A 3 2.48 -14.38 -10.68
N ASN A 4 3.07 -13.23 -10.38
CA ASN A 4 4.23 -12.71 -11.10
C ASN A 4 5.39 -12.54 -10.12
N LEU A 5 6.43 -13.35 -10.32
CA LEU A 5 7.62 -13.34 -9.46
C LEU A 5 8.86 -13.00 -10.29
N LEU A 6 9.73 -12.17 -9.73
CA LEU A 6 11.03 -11.86 -10.30
C LEU A 6 12.12 -12.41 -9.40
N THR A 7 13.13 -13.08 -9.95
CA THR A 7 14.24 -13.62 -9.15
C THR A 7 15.53 -12.85 -9.42
N VAL A 8 16.24 -12.45 -8.36
CA VAL A 8 17.51 -11.73 -8.47
C VAL A 8 18.63 -12.67 -8.90
N GLY A 9 18.77 -13.80 -8.22
CA GLY A 9 19.72 -14.86 -8.58
C GLY A 9 19.16 -15.81 -9.63
N ALA A 10 20.04 -16.34 -10.49
CA ALA A 10 19.68 -17.38 -11.45
C ALA A 10 19.30 -18.68 -10.74
N VAL A 11 18.13 -19.23 -11.07
CA VAL A 11 17.62 -20.50 -10.55
C VAL A 11 17.52 -21.50 -11.71
N SER A 12 17.79 -22.79 -11.49
CA SER A 12 17.57 -23.81 -12.52
C SER A 12 16.08 -24.18 -12.64
N PRO A 13 15.57 -24.55 -13.83
CA PRO A 13 14.17 -24.95 -13.99
C PRO A 13 13.73 -26.08 -13.04
N GLU A 14 14.61 -27.05 -12.79
CA GLU A 14 14.38 -28.12 -11.81
C GLU A 14 14.17 -27.57 -10.39
N THR A 15 15.01 -26.62 -9.97
CA THR A 15 14.89 -25.96 -8.66
C THR A 15 13.63 -25.11 -8.58
N MET A 16 13.27 -24.41 -9.67
CA MET A 16 12.02 -23.64 -9.75
C MET A 16 10.80 -24.55 -9.53
N GLY A 17 10.75 -25.70 -10.21
CA GLY A 17 9.65 -26.65 -10.09
C GLY A 17 9.51 -27.20 -8.67
N VAL A 18 10.63 -27.60 -8.05
CA VAL A 18 10.64 -28.08 -6.66
C VAL A 18 10.21 -26.98 -5.68
N ALA A 19 10.70 -25.75 -5.87
CA ALA A 19 10.35 -24.61 -5.02
C ALA A 19 8.87 -24.24 -5.12
N LEU A 20 8.30 -24.22 -6.33
CA LEU A 20 6.87 -23.95 -6.55
C LEU A 20 5.99 -25.05 -5.98
N ALA A 21 6.34 -26.32 -6.21
CA ALA A 21 5.60 -27.44 -5.65
C ALA A 21 5.56 -27.40 -4.13
N GLY A 22 6.71 -27.11 -3.49
CA GLY A 22 6.79 -26.92 -2.05
C GLY A 22 6.01 -25.72 -1.53
N SER A 23 5.98 -24.62 -2.29
CA SER A 23 5.27 -23.38 -1.92
C SER A 23 3.74 -23.52 -2.02
N LEU A 24 3.27 -24.33 -2.98
CA LEU A 24 1.85 -24.58 -3.22
C LEU A 24 1.34 -25.86 -2.51
N GLY A 25 2.23 -26.63 -1.89
CA GLY A 25 1.87 -27.87 -1.18
C GLY A 25 1.44 -29.02 -2.10
N ILE A 26 1.92 -29.05 -3.35
CA ILE A 26 1.56 -30.07 -4.35
C ILE A 26 2.75 -30.97 -4.70
N ALA A 27 2.52 -32.04 -5.47
CA ALA A 27 3.61 -32.92 -5.89
C ALA A 27 4.44 -32.24 -6.99
N GLY A 28 5.76 -32.49 -7.01
CA GLY A 28 6.66 -31.89 -8.01
C GLY A 28 6.31 -32.24 -9.46
N GLY A 29 5.65 -33.37 -9.70
CA GLY A 29 5.17 -33.76 -11.03
C GLY A 29 3.92 -33.00 -11.50
N ASP A 30 3.29 -32.24 -10.61
CA ASP A 30 2.11 -31.42 -10.88
C ASP A 30 2.49 -29.96 -11.23
N VAL A 31 3.79 -29.65 -11.28
CA VAL A 31 4.32 -28.35 -11.73
C VAL A 31 5.05 -28.50 -13.05
N GLU A 32 4.56 -27.81 -14.06
CA GLU A 32 5.21 -27.62 -15.34
C GLU A 32 6.07 -26.35 -15.30
N VAL A 33 7.37 -26.45 -15.62
CA VAL A 33 8.25 -25.28 -15.79
C VAL A 33 8.78 -25.28 -17.22
N ALA A 34 8.45 -24.23 -17.98
CA ALA A 34 8.77 -24.16 -19.40
C ALA A 34 9.39 -22.82 -19.80
N ASP A 35 10.29 -22.89 -20.78
CA ASP A 35 10.72 -21.74 -21.56
C ASP A 35 9.63 -21.41 -22.58
N PRO A 36 9.09 -20.17 -22.63
CA PRO A 36 8.04 -19.80 -23.57
C PRO A 36 8.46 -19.95 -25.05
N ASP A 37 9.76 -19.90 -25.34
CA ASP A 37 10.32 -20.08 -26.69
C ASP A 37 10.73 -21.56 -26.97
N GLY A 38 10.46 -22.46 -26.03
CA GLY A 38 10.73 -23.90 -26.12
C GLY A 38 9.76 -24.68 -27.01
N ASP A 39 10.01 -25.97 -27.18
CA ASP A 39 9.17 -26.87 -27.98
C ASP A 39 7.81 -27.11 -27.29
N PRO A 40 6.67 -26.68 -27.89
CA PRO A 40 5.34 -26.86 -27.30
C PRO A 40 4.94 -28.32 -27.10
N ASP A 41 5.50 -29.25 -27.89
CA ASP A 41 5.17 -30.68 -27.84
C ASP A 41 5.81 -31.37 -26.62
N LEU A 42 6.80 -30.75 -25.99
CA LEU A 42 7.44 -31.24 -24.77
C LEU A 42 6.73 -30.75 -23.49
N ARG A 43 5.71 -29.88 -23.62
CA ARG A 43 5.01 -29.29 -22.48
C ARG A 43 3.96 -30.22 -21.89
N ASN A 44 3.91 -30.34 -20.56
CA ASN A 44 2.82 -30.96 -19.82
C ASN A 44 1.65 -29.99 -19.65
N TRP A 45 0.81 -29.89 -20.68
CA TRP A 45 -0.40 -29.06 -20.66
C TRP A 45 -1.44 -29.49 -19.63
N ASP A 46 -1.36 -30.73 -19.13
CA ASP A 46 -2.26 -31.28 -18.12
C ASP A 46 -1.81 -30.96 -16.68
N ALA A 47 -0.67 -30.28 -16.49
CA ALA A 47 -0.20 -29.88 -15.17
C ALA A 47 -1.15 -28.83 -14.56
N PRO A 48 -1.57 -29.00 -13.28
CA PRO A 48 -2.45 -28.04 -12.61
C PRO A 48 -1.74 -26.69 -12.33
N VAL A 49 -0.41 -26.68 -12.33
CA VAL A 49 0.40 -25.47 -12.20
C VAL A 49 1.36 -25.38 -13.37
N SER A 50 1.36 -24.26 -14.07
CA SER A 50 2.35 -23.94 -15.10
C SER A 50 3.14 -22.69 -14.74
N CYS A 51 4.45 -22.72 -14.97
CA CYS A 51 5.36 -21.62 -14.76
C CYS A 51 6.14 -21.37 -16.05
N GLU A 52 5.98 -20.19 -16.61
CA GLU A 52 6.79 -19.72 -17.73
C GLU A 52 7.93 -18.87 -17.17
N HIS A 53 9.17 -19.21 -17.52
CA HIS A 53 10.34 -18.44 -17.07
C HIS A 53 11.03 -17.77 -18.26
N ARG A 54 11.29 -16.47 -18.15
CA ARG A 54 12.02 -15.69 -19.17
C ARG A 54 13.26 -15.06 -18.57
N ALA A 55 14.40 -15.22 -19.23
CA ALA A 55 15.64 -14.55 -18.85
C ALA A 55 15.48 -13.04 -19.11
N VAL A 56 15.85 -12.21 -18.14
CA VAL A 56 15.81 -10.76 -18.27
C VAL A 56 17.18 -10.14 -17.99
N HIS A 57 17.32 -8.85 -18.24
CA HIS A 57 18.59 -8.13 -18.05
C HIS A 57 18.54 -7.22 -16.82
N GLY A 58 19.70 -6.93 -16.24
CA GLY A 58 19.83 -6.02 -15.09
C GLY A 58 20.06 -6.75 -13.78
N ASP A 59 19.41 -6.27 -12.71
CA ASP A 59 19.50 -6.85 -11.36
C ASP A 59 18.59 -8.07 -11.17
N ILE A 60 17.68 -8.32 -12.12
CA ILE A 60 16.80 -9.49 -12.14
C ILE A 60 17.36 -10.50 -13.14
N ALA A 61 17.39 -11.78 -12.76
CA ALA A 61 17.81 -12.90 -13.60
C ALA A 61 16.63 -13.51 -14.37
N TRP A 62 15.49 -13.74 -13.70
CA TRP A 62 14.31 -14.36 -14.31
C TRP A 62 13.04 -13.61 -13.97
N SER A 63 12.16 -13.48 -14.96
CA SER A 63 10.73 -13.18 -14.79
C SER A 63 9.94 -14.49 -14.87
N LEU A 64 9.08 -14.73 -13.88
CA LEU A 64 8.28 -15.94 -13.74
C LEU A 64 6.80 -15.57 -13.79
N ASP A 65 6.08 -16.12 -14.77
CA ASP A 65 4.62 -16.02 -14.87
C ASP A 65 4.02 -17.38 -14.49
N ILE A 66 3.36 -17.42 -13.33
CA ILE A 66 2.86 -18.66 -12.73
C ILE A 66 1.35 -18.68 -12.82
N TYR A 67 0.81 -19.71 -13.44
CA TYR A 67 -0.63 -19.94 -13.59
C TYR A 67 -1.02 -21.17 -12.77
N VAL A 68 -2.00 -20.98 -11.88
CA VAL A 68 -2.60 -22.06 -11.09
C VAL A 68 -4.05 -22.21 -11.55
N GLN A 69 -4.44 -23.41 -11.95
CA GLN A 69 -5.80 -23.71 -12.39
C GLN A 69 -6.79 -23.57 -11.20
N ASP A 70 -7.98 -23.02 -11.46
CA ASP A 70 -8.94 -22.55 -10.44
C ASP A 70 -9.65 -23.66 -9.62
N GLU A 71 -9.18 -24.90 -9.68
CA GLU A 71 -9.78 -26.05 -8.99
C GLU A 71 -9.27 -26.24 -7.55
N ALA A 72 -8.29 -25.45 -7.12
CA ALA A 72 -7.79 -25.44 -5.75
C ALA A 72 -8.52 -24.41 -4.89
N ALA A 73 -9.40 -24.88 -4.00
CA ALA A 73 -9.82 -24.08 -2.83
C ALA A 73 -8.61 -23.93 -1.88
N ASP A 74 -8.41 -22.74 -1.30
CA ASP A 74 -7.26 -22.33 -0.46
C ASP A 74 -5.94 -22.07 -1.23
N GLN A 75 -5.97 -21.13 -2.18
CA GLN A 75 -4.75 -20.63 -2.82
C GLN A 75 -4.01 -19.62 -1.90
N PRO A 76 -2.68 -19.74 -1.71
CA PRO A 76 -1.93 -18.85 -0.84
C PRO A 76 -1.84 -17.42 -1.40
N LEU A 77 -1.53 -16.45 -0.53
CA LEU A 77 -1.25 -15.09 -0.98
C LEU A 77 0.06 -15.04 -1.78
N GLU A 78 0.19 -14.09 -2.71
CA GLU A 78 1.41 -13.92 -3.50
C GLU A 78 2.65 -13.69 -2.63
N SER A 79 2.48 -12.99 -1.49
CA SER A 79 3.54 -12.81 -0.49
C SER A 79 3.99 -14.12 0.17
N GLU A 80 3.07 -15.06 0.39
CA GLU A 80 3.36 -16.37 0.99
C GLU A 80 4.13 -17.25 0.02
N ILE A 81 3.72 -17.27 -1.25
CA ILE A 81 4.42 -18.00 -2.33
C ILE A 81 5.80 -17.39 -2.55
N ALA A 82 5.91 -16.06 -2.64
CA ALA A 82 7.19 -15.39 -2.82
C ALA A 82 8.17 -15.71 -1.67
N ALA A 83 7.69 -15.70 -0.42
CA ALA A 83 8.52 -16.03 0.74
C ALA A 83 8.95 -17.51 0.77
N ALA A 84 8.03 -18.43 0.49
CA ALA A 84 8.34 -19.86 0.42
C ALA A 84 9.32 -20.18 -0.72
N PHE A 85 9.11 -19.57 -1.89
CA PHE A 85 9.98 -19.73 -3.05
C PHE A 85 11.37 -19.14 -2.78
N ALA A 86 11.46 -17.91 -2.24
CA ALA A 86 12.75 -17.26 -1.93
C ALA A 86 13.63 -18.14 -1.04
N LYS A 87 13.02 -18.76 -0.02
CA LYS A 87 13.68 -19.69 0.88
C LYS A 87 14.11 -20.99 0.19
N ALA A 88 13.24 -21.59 -0.61
CA ALA A 88 13.51 -22.87 -1.28
C ALA A 88 14.54 -22.75 -2.42
N ALA A 89 14.45 -21.67 -3.21
CA ALA A 89 15.37 -21.38 -4.31
C ALA A 89 16.65 -20.65 -3.87
N THR A 90 16.75 -20.27 -2.59
CA THR A 90 17.90 -19.56 -2.00
C THR A 90 18.22 -18.23 -2.73
N THR A 91 17.19 -17.55 -3.23
CA THR A 91 17.29 -16.31 -4.00
C THR A 91 16.35 -15.24 -3.46
N THR A 92 16.65 -13.97 -3.70
CA THR A 92 15.70 -12.88 -3.41
C THR A 92 14.63 -12.87 -4.50
N VAL A 93 13.36 -12.82 -4.07
CA VAL A 93 12.20 -12.80 -4.95
C VAL A 93 11.51 -11.45 -4.82
N LEU A 94 11.22 -10.81 -5.94
CA LEU A 94 10.36 -9.64 -5.99
C LEU A 94 8.97 -10.03 -6.49
N TYR A 95 7.95 -9.37 -5.98
CA TYR A 95 6.57 -9.47 -6.47
C TYR A 95 5.90 -8.09 -6.47
N PRO A 96 4.93 -7.84 -7.37
CA PRO A 96 4.28 -6.55 -7.47
C PRO A 96 3.66 -6.11 -6.15
N ALA A 97 3.84 -4.83 -5.82
CA ALA A 97 3.08 -4.20 -4.75
C ALA A 97 1.61 -4.05 -5.17
N ALA A 98 0.68 -4.20 -4.22
CA ALA A 98 -0.74 -3.93 -4.48
C ALA A 98 -1.01 -2.46 -4.80
N GLU A 99 -0.13 -1.56 -4.36
CA GLU A 99 -0.18 -0.14 -4.67
C GLU A 99 0.05 0.11 -6.17
N ALA A 100 -0.78 0.97 -6.78
CA ALA A 100 -0.79 1.26 -8.21
C ALA A 100 0.37 2.17 -8.68
N LEU A 101 1.60 1.88 -8.25
CA LEU A 101 2.82 2.48 -8.76
C LEU A 101 3.56 1.45 -9.62
N PRO A 102 3.78 1.70 -10.92
CA PRO A 102 4.41 0.73 -11.82
C PRO A 102 5.79 0.22 -11.38
N SER A 103 6.47 0.95 -10.50
CA SER A 103 7.81 0.65 -10.01
C SER A 103 7.88 0.15 -8.57
N ALA A 104 6.75 -0.01 -7.86
CA ALA A 104 6.74 -0.48 -6.48
C ALA A 104 6.65 -2.00 -6.40
N TYR A 105 7.65 -2.63 -5.77
CA TYR A 105 7.71 -4.07 -5.55
C TYR A 105 7.97 -4.37 -4.08
N TRP A 106 7.55 -5.55 -3.66
CA TRP A 106 8.06 -6.18 -2.45
C TRP A 106 9.24 -7.08 -2.83
N ALA A 107 10.28 -7.11 -1.99
CA ALA A 107 11.41 -8.01 -2.08
C ALA A 107 11.45 -8.89 -0.83
N VAL A 108 11.50 -10.20 -1.03
CA VAL A 108 11.65 -11.20 0.04
C VAL A 108 12.98 -11.90 -0.13
N THR A 109 13.79 -11.88 0.91
CA THR A 109 15.09 -12.57 0.92
C THR A 109 14.95 -14.01 1.41
N PRO A 110 15.94 -14.89 1.15
CA PRO A 110 15.91 -16.28 1.62
C PRO A 110 15.86 -16.44 3.14
N ASP A 111 16.39 -15.47 3.89
CA ASP A 111 16.37 -15.38 5.35
C ASP A 111 15.06 -14.83 5.91
N GLY A 112 14.13 -14.40 5.05
CA GLY A 112 12.79 -13.96 5.43
C GLY A 112 12.66 -12.46 5.68
N LEU A 113 13.66 -11.65 5.31
CA LEU A 113 13.49 -10.19 5.30
C LEU A 113 12.49 -9.84 4.19
N LEU A 114 11.43 -9.13 4.57
CA LEU A 114 10.46 -8.53 3.66
C LEU A 114 10.70 -7.02 3.64
N THR A 115 11.02 -6.46 2.47
CA THR A 115 11.28 -5.03 2.29
C THR A 115 10.67 -4.52 0.99
N ARG A 116 10.39 -3.21 0.89
CA ARG A 116 10.04 -2.60 -0.39
C ARG A 116 11.28 -2.45 -1.27
N ALA A 117 11.06 -2.51 -2.58
CA ALA A 117 12.03 -2.24 -3.62
C ALA A 117 11.41 -1.36 -4.71
N ARG A 118 12.22 -0.45 -5.27
CA ARG A 118 11.86 0.30 -6.47
C ARG A 118 12.53 -0.35 -7.68
N LEU A 119 11.72 -0.78 -8.63
CA LEU A 119 12.14 -1.42 -9.86
C LEU A 119 11.85 -0.50 -11.04
N GLU A 120 12.87 -0.15 -11.81
CA GLU A 120 12.74 0.60 -13.05
C GLU A 120 12.96 -0.33 -14.24
N LEU A 121 12.09 -0.19 -15.24
CA LEU A 121 12.17 -0.93 -16.49
C LEU A 121 12.64 0.02 -17.59
N SER A 122 13.63 -0.39 -18.38
CA SER A 122 14.01 0.31 -19.61
C SER A 122 13.02 0.03 -20.74
N ASP A 123 12.95 0.92 -21.72
CA ASP A 123 12.23 0.70 -22.97
C ASP A 123 12.96 -0.21 -23.98
N ASP A 124 14.08 -0.85 -23.60
CA ASP A 124 14.83 -1.79 -24.44
C ASP A 124 14.11 -3.15 -24.60
N GLU A 125 14.47 -3.90 -25.65
CA GLU A 125 13.95 -5.26 -25.92
C GLU A 125 15.12 -6.27 -25.95
N PRO A 126 15.24 -7.19 -24.97
CA PRO A 126 14.37 -7.34 -23.81
C PRO A 126 14.63 -6.26 -22.74
N PRO A 127 13.63 -5.93 -21.90
CA PRO A 127 13.75 -4.86 -20.92
C PRO A 127 14.82 -5.15 -19.87
N LEU A 128 15.58 -4.12 -19.53
CA LEU A 128 16.49 -4.08 -18.40
C LEU A 128 15.71 -3.69 -17.14
N TYR A 129 15.80 -4.56 -16.13
CA TYR A 129 15.21 -4.41 -14.81
C TYR A 129 16.28 -3.93 -13.83
N GLU A 130 16.21 -2.68 -13.41
CA GLU A 130 17.15 -2.10 -12.44
C GLU A 130 16.45 -1.85 -11.09
N VAL A 131 17.03 -2.40 -10.01
CA VAL A 131 16.53 -2.09 -8.67
C VAL A 131 17.30 -0.89 -8.13
N THR A 132 16.70 0.29 -8.26
CA THR A 132 17.36 1.55 -7.91
C THR A 132 17.42 1.80 -6.41
N ALA A 133 16.45 1.29 -5.64
CA ALA A 133 16.36 1.52 -4.21
C ALA A 133 15.62 0.41 -3.45
N VAL A 134 15.88 0.29 -2.15
CA VAL A 134 15.21 -0.63 -1.20
C VAL A 134 15.03 0.03 0.17
N GLU A 135 14.02 -0.36 0.96
CA GLU A 135 13.83 0.19 2.31
C GLU A 135 14.74 -0.43 3.38
N ALA A 136 15.19 -1.67 3.19
CA ALA A 136 16.15 -2.35 4.03
C ALA A 136 17.28 -2.96 3.17
N PRO A 137 18.52 -3.08 3.70
CA PRO A 137 19.63 -3.65 2.95
C PRO A 137 19.34 -5.08 2.47
N VAL A 138 19.41 -5.31 1.16
CA VAL A 138 19.26 -6.65 0.55
C VAL A 138 20.64 -7.12 0.05
N PRO A 139 21.21 -8.22 0.57
CA PRO A 139 22.56 -8.66 0.22
C PRO A 139 22.78 -8.93 -1.28
N GLN A 140 21.74 -9.40 -1.99
CA GLN A 140 21.81 -9.69 -3.43
C GLN A 140 21.63 -8.45 -4.31
N LEU A 141 21.29 -7.29 -3.73
CA LEU A 141 21.11 -6.01 -4.42
C LEU A 141 22.06 -4.94 -3.84
N PRO A 142 23.39 -5.14 -3.91
CA PRO A 142 24.36 -4.27 -3.23
C PRO A 142 24.45 -2.86 -3.81
N ARG A 143 23.90 -2.63 -5.01
CA ARG A 143 23.88 -1.33 -5.68
C ARG A 143 22.63 -0.50 -5.36
N ALA A 144 21.59 -1.11 -4.79
CA ALA A 144 20.34 -0.43 -4.48
C ALA A 144 20.56 0.58 -3.34
N ILE A 145 20.06 1.80 -3.51
CA ILE A 145 20.11 2.82 -2.48
C ILE A 145 19.14 2.44 -1.36
N VAL A 146 19.62 2.36 -0.13
CA VAL A 146 18.75 2.11 1.03
C VAL A 146 18.07 3.42 1.42
N THR A 147 16.77 3.54 1.14
CA THR A 147 15.96 4.72 1.45
C THR A 147 14.50 4.34 1.65
N ARG A 148 13.80 5.15 2.44
CA ARG A 148 12.36 5.06 2.66
C ARG A 148 11.58 5.70 1.52
N PHE A 149 10.45 5.09 1.12
CA PHE A 149 9.64 5.54 -0.02
C PHE A 149 8.36 6.28 0.40
N ALA A 150 8.45 7.61 0.55
CA ALA A 150 7.31 8.42 0.99
C ALA A 150 6.11 8.33 0.04
N GLU A 151 6.37 8.17 -1.25
CA GLU A 151 5.35 7.99 -2.29
C GLU A 151 4.56 6.67 -2.13
N ILE A 152 5.21 5.59 -1.67
CA ILE A 152 4.51 4.32 -1.40
C ILE A 152 3.58 4.49 -0.21
N VAL A 153 4.05 5.14 0.88
CA VAL A 153 3.20 5.42 2.06
C VAL A 153 2.01 6.31 1.68
N ARG A 154 2.20 7.25 0.75
CA ARG A 154 1.11 8.12 0.25
C ARG A 154 0.06 7.36 -0.56
N GLU A 155 0.45 6.33 -1.32
CA GLU A 155 -0.46 5.51 -2.14
C GLU A 155 -1.19 4.41 -1.36
N GLN A 156 -0.82 4.17 -0.09
CA GLN A 156 -1.58 3.27 0.78
C GLN A 156 -3.00 3.81 1.00
N LYS A 157 -3.98 3.00 0.63
CA LYS A 157 -5.41 3.32 0.71
C LYS A 157 -6.11 2.29 1.61
N PRO A 158 -5.91 2.35 2.94
CA PRO A 158 -6.70 1.53 3.83
C PRO A 158 -8.18 1.90 3.67
N ASP A 159 -9.05 0.92 3.92
CA ASP A 159 -10.49 1.08 3.81
C ASP A 159 -10.99 2.26 4.66
N THR A 160 -12.02 2.94 4.17
CA THR A 160 -12.59 4.13 4.84
C THR A 160 -14.09 4.00 5.10
N PRO A 161 -14.56 2.98 5.85
CA PRO A 161 -15.97 2.77 6.18
C PRO A 161 -16.67 3.98 6.81
N VAL A 162 -16.02 4.79 7.64
CA VAL A 162 -16.67 5.97 8.26
C VAL A 162 -16.93 7.03 7.18
N ALA A 163 -15.94 7.32 6.34
CA ALA A 163 -16.06 8.27 5.24
C ALA A 163 -17.02 7.75 4.14
N GLU A 164 -17.02 6.43 3.88
CA GLU A 164 -17.96 5.78 2.96
C GLU A 164 -19.40 5.83 3.49
N ALA A 165 -19.60 5.57 4.78
CA ALA A 165 -20.91 5.71 5.42
C ALA A 165 -21.38 7.17 5.38
N PHE A 166 -20.51 8.13 5.69
CA PHE A 166 -20.81 9.56 5.54
C PHE A 166 -21.20 9.90 4.10
N ALA A 167 -20.42 9.48 3.11
CA ALA A 167 -20.69 9.75 1.70
C ALA A 167 -22.05 9.17 1.26
N THR A 168 -22.39 7.97 1.75
CA THR A 168 -23.66 7.30 1.52
C THR A 168 -24.82 8.08 2.14
N SER A 169 -24.70 8.47 3.41
CA SER A 169 -25.71 9.27 4.13
C SER A 169 -25.95 10.63 3.46
N VAL A 170 -24.89 11.31 3.02
CA VAL A 170 -25.01 12.58 2.28
C VAL A 170 -25.81 12.39 0.98
N GLU A 171 -25.58 11.30 0.25
CA GLU A 171 -26.34 11.02 -0.97
C GLU A 171 -27.82 10.71 -0.67
N GLN A 172 -28.11 9.97 0.40
CA GLN A 172 -29.49 9.70 0.83
C GLN A 172 -30.24 10.99 1.19
N VAL A 173 -29.60 11.88 1.95
CA VAL A 173 -30.21 13.18 2.31
C VAL A 173 -30.43 14.01 1.04
N ARG A 174 -29.58 13.87 0.01
CA ARG A 174 -29.69 14.59 -1.28
C ARG A 174 -30.89 14.13 -2.06
N GLU A 175 -31.04 12.81 -2.18
CA GLU A 175 -32.18 12.21 -2.84
C GLU A 175 -33.50 12.51 -2.11
N ALA A 176 -33.47 12.69 -0.79
CA ALA A 176 -34.63 13.10 0.00
C ALA A 176 -34.95 14.61 -0.09
N ALA A 177 -33.98 15.45 -0.44
CA ALA A 177 -34.15 16.90 -0.50
C ALA A 177 -35.10 17.33 -1.64
N SER A 178 -35.71 18.51 -1.53
CA SER A 178 -36.52 19.09 -2.62
C SER A 178 -35.65 19.56 -3.78
N GLY A 179 -36.19 19.69 -5.00
CA GLY A 179 -35.41 20.04 -6.20
C GLY A 179 -34.57 21.32 -6.10
N LEU A 180 -35.07 22.37 -5.42
CA LEU A 180 -34.31 23.60 -5.16
C LEU A 180 -33.21 23.42 -4.11
N ALA A 181 -33.44 22.57 -3.10
CA ALA A 181 -32.42 22.22 -2.10
C ALA A 181 -31.33 21.33 -2.70
N ARG A 182 -31.67 20.42 -3.63
CA ARG A 182 -30.71 19.60 -4.39
C ARG A 182 -29.79 20.45 -5.26
N LEU A 183 -30.30 21.51 -5.87
CA LEU A 183 -29.52 22.45 -6.68
C LEU A 183 -28.57 23.33 -5.84
N ALA A 184 -28.88 23.53 -4.55
CA ALA A 184 -27.98 24.21 -3.61
C ALA A 184 -26.84 23.30 -3.11
N TRP A 185 -26.96 21.99 -3.30
CA TRP A 185 -25.92 21.03 -2.98
C TRP A 185 -25.08 20.81 -4.22
N ASP A 186 -24.22 21.80 -4.46
CA ASP A 186 -23.24 21.70 -5.50
C ASP A 186 -22.32 20.52 -5.15
N ALA A 187 -22.38 19.46 -5.96
CA ALA A 187 -21.52 18.28 -5.81
C ALA A 187 -20.32 18.36 -6.75
N ASP A 188 -20.16 19.48 -7.45
CA ASP A 188 -19.05 19.72 -8.34
C ASP A 188 -17.74 19.75 -7.56
N THR A 189 -16.65 19.44 -8.28
CA THR A 189 -15.29 19.50 -7.77
C THR A 189 -15.01 20.87 -7.14
N GLY A 190 -14.56 20.88 -5.89
CA GLY A 190 -14.29 22.11 -5.13
C GLY A 190 -15.47 22.65 -4.32
N SER A 191 -16.64 22.01 -4.35
CA SER A 191 -17.73 22.34 -3.44
C SER A 191 -17.38 22.03 -1.97
N PRO A 192 -18.09 22.64 -1.00
CA PRO A 192 -17.90 22.31 0.41
C PRO A 192 -18.18 20.84 0.73
N VAL A 193 -19.20 20.24 0.10
CA VAL A 193 -19.52 18.82 0.29
C VAL A 193 -18.43 17.91 -0.30
N TRP A 194 -17.92 18.23 -1.49
CA TRP A 194 -16.81 17.50 -2.11
C TRP A 194 -15.56 17.55 -1.24
N SER A 195 -15.22 18.73 -0.72
CA SER A 195 -14.06 18.93 0.13
C SER A 195 -14.21 18.23 1.49
N ALA A 196 -15.42 18.19 2.06
CA ALA A 196 -15.71 17.44 3.29
C ALA A 196 -15.50 15.93 3.06
N LYS A 197 -16.04 15.37 1.97
CA LYS A 197 -15.84 13.96 1.60
C LYS A 197 -14.35 13.63 1.44
N GLY A 198 -13.61 14.46 0.68
CA GLY A 198 -12.18 14.26 0.43
C GLY A 198 -11.33 14.32 1.69
N ASN A 199 -11.50 15.37 2.52
CA ASN A 199 -10.73 15.52 3.75
C ASN A 199 -11.10 14.46 4.80
N LEU A 200 -12.35 14.00 4.85
CA LEU A 200 -12.77 12.95 5.78
C LEU A 200 -12.08 11.60 5.46
N VAL A 201 -11.97 11.25 4.16
CA VAL A 201 -11.19 10.09 3.72
C VAL A 201 -9.72 10.23 4.15
N VAL A 202 -9.14 11.41 3.96
CA VAL A 202 -7.77 11.70 4.36
C VAL A 202 -7.58 11.53 5.87
N TRP A 203 -8.52 12.03 6.66
CA TRP A 203 -8.48 11.93 8.12
C TRP A 203 -8.62 10.49 8.60
N GLU A 204 -9.62 9.75 8.11
CA GLU A 204 -9.82 8.35 8.49
C GLU A 204 -8.62 7.45 8.14
N ARG A 205 -8.00 7.68 6.97
CA ARG A 205 -6.77 6.95 6.60
C ARG A 205 -5.65 7.18 7.60
N ALA A 206 -5.46 8.43 8.04
CA ALA A 206 -4.46 8.76 9.04
C ALA A 206 -4.72 8.04 10.37
N VAL A 207 -5.98 8.04 10.84
CA VAL A 207 -6.39 7.33 12.05
C VAL A 207 -6.14 5.84 11.94
N ARG A 208 -6.54 5.21 10.83
CA ARG A 208 -6.33 3.78 10.61
C ARG A 208 -4.86 3.37 10.53
N GLN A 209 -4.04 4.16 9.83
CA GLN A 209 -2.60 3.89 9.74
C GLN A 209 -1.95 4.03 11.12
N LEU A 210 -2.44 4.94 11.95
CA LEU A 210 -1.96 5.12 13.30
C LEU A 210 -2.40 3.96 14.22
N GLU A 211 -3.65 3.51 14.14
CA GLU A 211 -4.17 2.33 14.85
C GLU A 211 -3.46 1.02 14.46
N SER A 212 -3.00 0.90 13.21
CA SER A 212 -2.27 -0.28 12.73
C SER A 212 -0.78 -0.29 13.12
N GLY A 213 -0.30 0.73 13.84
CA GLY A 213 1.12 0.90 14.10
C GLY A 213 1.93 1.15 12.83
N TRP A 214 1.34 1.88 11.87
CA TRP A 214 1.93 2.26 10.58
C TRP A 214 2.12 1.09 9.61
N ALA A 215 1.42 -0.01 9.82
CA ALA A 215 1.46 -1.15 8.90
C ALA A 215 0.98 -0.74 7.48
N PRO A 216 1.56 -1.33 6.42
CA PRO A 216 2.59 -2.37 6.43
C PRO A 216 4.03 -1.83 6.55
N SER A 217 4.23 -0.52 6.40
CA SER A 217 5.57 0.08 6.31
C SER A 217 6.28 0.24 7.67
N GLY A 218 5.53 0.28 8.77
CA GLY A 218 6.07 0.56 10.11
C GLY A 218 6.63 1.98 10.26
N TRP A 219 6.39 2.85 9.28
CA TRP A 219 6.88 4.24 9.25
C TRP A 219 5.92 5.15 8.48
N TYR A 220 6.05 6.46 8.71
CA TYR A 220 5.19 7.47 8.10
C TYR A 220 5.95 8.78 7.91
N PRO A 221 5.92 9.44 6.74
CA PRO A 221 6.61 10.72 6.54
C PRO A 221 6.03 11.83 7.42
N ALA A 222 6.91 12.64 8.04
CA ALA A 222 6.52 13.80 8.86
C ALA A 222 5.66 14.81 8.08
N ASP A 223 6.08 15.15 6.86
CA ASP A 223 5.34 16.06 5.98
C ASP A 223 3.96 15.51 5.64
N LEU A 224 3.85 14.20 5.40
CA LEU A 224 2.57 13.55 5.13
C LEU A 224 1.67 13.61 6.38
N TYR A 225 2.23 13.38 7.56
CA TYR A 225 1.46 13.48 8.81
C TYR A 225 0.95 14.90 9.05
N ARG A 226 1.79 15.91 8.79
CA ARG A 226 1.37 17.32 8.80
C ARG A 226 0.19 17.56 7.84
N GLU A 227 0.29 17.11 6.60
CA GLU A 227 -0.81 17.20 5.61
C GLU A 227 -2.12 16.57 6.13
N ARG A 228 -2.04 15.48 6.92
CA ARG A 228 -3.23 14.85 7.54
C ARG A 228 -3.86 15.72 8.63
N LEU A 229 -3.05 16.38 9.46
CA LEU A 229 -3.53 17.29 10.48
C LEU A 229 -4.15 18.56 9.86
N GLU A 230 -3.56 19.06 8.77
CA GLU A 230 -4.12 20.18 7.99
C GLU A 230 -5.46 19.82 7.34
N ALA A 231 -5.62 18.59 6.85
CA ALA A 231 -6.93 18.10 6.38
C ALA A 231 -8.00 18.10 7.49
N ARG A 232 -7.60 17.88 8.75
CA ARG A 232 -8.50 17.99 9.90
C ARG A 232 -8.83 19.45 10.25
N ASP A 233 -7.90 20.38 10.04
CA ASP A 233 -8.17 21.83 10.14
C ASP A 233 -9.19 22.28 9.07
N GLU A 234 -9.05 21.80 7.83
CA GLU A 234 -10.03 22.02 6.75
C GLU A 234 -11.44 21.55 7.15
N LEU A 235 -11.55 20.35 7.73
CA LEU A 235 -12.83 19.81 8.23
C LEU A 235 -13.44 20.66 9.35
N ALA A 236 -12.61 21.21 10.25
CA ALA A 236 -13.11 22.11 11.30
C ALA A 236 -13.66 23.43 10.74
N GLY A 237 -13.07 23.93 9.65
CA GLY A 237 -13.49 25.15 8.99
C GLY A 237 -14.66 25.00 8.01
N ILE A 238 -14.94 23.78 7.53
CA ILE A 238 -15.90 23.58 6.44
C ILE A 238 -17.36 23.55 6.91
N GLY A 239 -17.62 23.16 8.16
CA GLY A 239 -18.97 23.02 8.72
C GLY A 239 -19.85 24.25 8.53
N VAL A 240 -19.28 25.47 8.65
CA VAL A 240 -20.04 26.73 8.47
C VAL A 240 -20.55 26.96 7.04
N ARG A 241 -20.04 26.21 6.07
CA ARG A 241 -20.40 26.27 4.65
C ARG A 241 -21.27 25.10 4.20
N LEU A 242 -21.53 24.14 5.08
CA LEU A 242 -22.33 22.96 4.78
C LEU A 242 -23.80 23.18 5.14
N PRO A 243 -24.74 22.50 4.45
CA PRO A 243 -26.10 22.36 4.92
C PRO A 243 -26.14 21.76 6.33
N ARG A 244 -27.15 22.12 7.12
CA ARG A 244 -27.26 21.69 8.52
C ARG A 244 -27.26 20.17 8.65
N GLU A 245 -28.04 19.49 7.81
CA GLU A 245 -28.17 18.04 7.81
C GLU A 245 -26.84 17.35 7.49
N VAL A 246 -26.04 17.94 6.60
CA VAL A 246 -24.70 17.44 6.25
C VAL A 246 -23.69 17.75 7.37
N THR A 247 -23.86 18.87 8.06
CA THR A 247 -23.03 19.25 9.20
C THR A 247 -23.23 18.27 10.36
N GLU A 248 -24.47 17.91 10.67
CA GLU A 248 -24.81 16.92 11.71
C GLU A 248 -24.18 15.55 11.39
N LEU A 249 -24.27 15.09 10.12
CA LEU A 249 -23.61 13.85 9.67
C LEU A 249 -22.08 13.93 9.74
N LEU A 250 -21.50 15.09 9.45
CA LEU A 250 -20.05 15.30 9.53
C LEU A 250 -19.58 15.30 10.98
N ASP A 251 -20.31 15.95 11.87
CA ASP A 251 -19.99 16.01 13.30
C ASP A 251 -20.00 14.60 13.93
N GLU A 252 -20.98 13.76 13.59
CA GLU A 252 -21.03 12.36 14.02
C GLU A 252 -19.80 11.55 13.55
N ALA A 253 -19.45 11.69 12.26
CA ALA A 253 -18.28 11.01 11.69
C ALA A 253 -16.97 11.49 12.32
N LEU A 254 -16.86 12.80 12.58
CA LEU A 254 -15.70 13.39 13.23
C LEU A 254 -15.58 12.95 14.68
N GLU A 255 -16.68 12.89 15.45
CA GLU A 255 -16.65 12.42 16.84
C GLU A 255 -16.09 10.99 16.95
N GLU A 256 -16.48 10.10 16.05
CA GLU A 256 -15.96 8.73 16.00
C GLU A 256 -14.45 8.70 15.70
N LEU A 257 -14.01 9.39 14.64
CA LEU A 257 -12.61 9.40 14.21
C LEU A 257 -11.69 10.12 15.21
N ASP A 258 -12.15 11.22 15.78
CA ASP A 258 -11.43 12.02 16.75
C ASP A 258 -11.22 11.24 18.07
N SER A 259 -12.22 10.46 18.49
CA SER A 259 -12.11 9.56 19.65
C SER A 259 -11.03 8.49 19.43
N ARG A 260 -11.02 7.86 18.24
CA ARG A 260 -10.00 6.88 17.85
C ARG A 260 -8.61 7.49 17.77
N PHE A 261 -8.49 8.67 17.14
CA PHE A 261 -7.24 9.42 17.08
C PHE A 261 -6.70 9.72 18.48
N ALA A 262 -7.55 10.21 19.39
CA ALA A 262 -7.16 10.51 20.76
C ALA A 262 -6.73 9.27 21.54
N ALA A 263 -7.40 8.13 21.34
CA ALA A 263 -7.07 6.87 22.00
C ALA A 263 -5.72 6.30 21.53
N ALA A 264 -5.34 6.54 20.28
CA ALA A 264 -4.13 6.01 19.68
C ALA A 264 -2.93 6.98 19.74
N THR A 265 -3.10 8.18 20.33
CA THR A 265 -2.04 9.20 20.49
C THR A 265 -1.82 9.62 21.94
N ALA A 266 -0.58 10.00 22.27
CA ALA A 266 -0.21 10.57 23.57
C ALA A 266 -0.46 12.10 23.61
N GLU A 267 -0.67 12.64 24.81
CA GLU A 267 -0.76 14.09 25.01
C GLU A 267 0.60 14.76 24.78
N ASP A 268 0.61 15.84 23.99
CA ASP A 268 1.75 16.74 23.82
C ASP A 268 1.35 18.19 24.17
N PRO A 269 1.16 18.49 25.47
CA PRO A 269 0.80 19.83 25.93
C PRO A 269 1.91 20.85 25.64
N SER A 270 3.14 20.38 25.38
CA SER A 270 4.29 21.22 25.05
C SER A 270 4.29 21.70 23.59
N GLY A 271 3.40 21.13 22.74
CA GLY A 271 3.35 21.40 21.31
C GLY A 271 4.68 21.11 20.61
N SER A 272 5.42 20.09 21.08
CA SER A 272 6.69 19.67 20.50
C SER A 272 6.51 19.19 19.06
N LEU A 273 5.52 18.34 18.82
CA LEU A 273 5.15 17.83 17.50
C LEU A 273 4.85 18.97 16.53
N ARG A 274 4.02 19.93 16.94
CA ARG A 274 3.68 21.08 16.10
C ARG A 274 4.93 21.88 15.71
N ARG A 275 5.81 22.16 16.67
CA ARG A 275 7.07 22.87 16.41
C ARG A 275 7.96 22.10 15.44
N GLU A 276 8.02 20.79 15.58
CA GLU A 276 8.78 19.91 14.71
C GLU A 276 8.24 19.91 13.27
N LEU A 277 6.93 19.73 13.09
CA LEU A 277 6.29 19.62 11.78
C LEU A 277 6.24 20.94 11.00
N THR A 278 6.09 22.07 11.70
CA THR A 278 5.81 23.37 11.07
C THR A 278 6.96 24.37 11.19
N GLY A 279 7.92 24.14 12.09
CA GLY A 279 8.95 25.13 12.46
C GLY A 279 8.39 26.38 13.17
N ALA A 280 7.08 26.47 13.39
CA ALA A 280 6.43 27.64 13.94
C ALA A 280 6.59 27.69 15.47
N THR A 281 7.14 28.78 15.98
CA THR A 281 7.25 29.07 17.42
C THR A 281 6.06 29.87 17.96
N GLU A 282 5.19 30.37 17.09
CA GLU A 282 4.07 31.23 17.45
C GLU A 282 2.82 30.43 17.84
N GLN A 283 2.16 30.87 18.91
CA GLN A 283 0.91 30.31 19.42
C GLN A 283 -0.29 30.82 18.62
N THR A 284 -0.35 30.48 17.33
CA THR A 284 -1.63 30.47 16.61
C THR A 284 -2.54 29.42 17.26
N SER A 285 -3.80 29.78 17.50
CA SER A 285 -4.83 28.83 17.94
C SER A 285 -4.99 27.76 16.86
N VAL A 286 -4.59 26.53 17.16
CA VAL A 286 -4.72 25.36 16.29
C VAL A 286 -5.70 24.37 16.91
N GLY A 287 -6.21 23.43 16.12
CA GLY A 287 -7.05 22.35 16.64
C GLY A 287 -6.33 21.53 17.72
N TRP A 288 -7.11 20.93 18.63
CA TRP A 288 -6.57 20.15 19.75
C TRP A 288 -5.74 18.93 19.29
N TRP A 289 -6.00 18.41 18.09
CA TRP A 289 -5.24 17.29 17.49
C TRP A 289 -3.76 17.62 17.29
N TRP A 290 -3.39 18.88 17.13
CA TRP A 290 -1.98 19.32 17.06
C TRP A 290 -1.23 19.20 18.39
N HIS A 291 -1.96 18.97 19.48
CA HIS A 291 -1.43 18.73 20.82
C HIS A 291 -1.42 17.25 21.19
N ARG A 292 -1.46 16.37 20.18
CA ARG A 292 -1.33 14.92 20.37
C ARG A 292 -0.28 14.36 19.45
N ARG A 293 0.55 13.46 19.96
CA ARG A 293 1.70 12.88 19.26
C ARG A 293 1.56 11.36 19.17
N PRO A 294 1.91 10.74 18.04
CA PRO A 294 2.02 9.29 17.99
C PRO A 294 3.22 8.77 18.79
N ASP A 295 3.02 7.66 19.50
CA ASP A 295 4.04 7.01 20.34
C ASP A 295 4.14 5.51 20.01
N PRO A 296 5.23 5.04 19.39
CA PRO A 296 6.42 5.79 18.97
C PRO A 296 6.17 6.67 17.73
N THR A 297 7.05 7.64 17.52
CA THR A 297 6.98 8.54 16.36
C THR A 297 7.50 7.84 15.10
N PRO A 298 6.75 7.88 13.97
CA PRO A 298 7.03 7.00 12.83
C PRO A 298 8.04 7.56 11.80
N TRP A 299 8.40 8.83 11.90
CA TRP A 299 9.41 9.48 11.05
C TRP A 299 10.76 9.69 11.74
N GLU A 300 10.83 9.53 13.07
CA GLU A 300 12.09 9.48 13.79
C GLU A 300 12.71 8.09 13.58
N GLN A 301 13.97 8.04 13.16
CA GLN A 301 14.78 6.84 13.29
C GLN A 301 16.11 7.21 13.94
N ASP A 302 16.49 6.42 14.93
CA ASP A 302 17.89 6.17 15.23
C ASP A 302 18.60 5.51 14.03
#